data_AF-Q9AK11-F1
#
_entry.id   AF-Q9AK11-F1
#
_cell.length_a   1.000
_cell.length_b   1.000
_cell.length_c   1.000
_cell.angle_alpha   90.00
_cell.angle_beta   90.00
_cell.angle_gamma   90.00
#
_symmetry.space_group_name_H-M   'P 1'
#
loop_
_entity.id
_entity.type
_entity.pdbx_description
1 polymer ?
#
loop_
_entity_poly.entity_id
_entity_poly.type
_entity_poly.pdbx_seq_one_letter_code
_entity_poly.pdbx_strand_id
1 'polypeptide(L)'
;MKKLASALLSAVLLGGMSVAAAPAASAVTAPGATASAAPGCVTETKEVSKGYGTITVCVNEDGSARAYGDLHCTAFGAVLVMWEIGWETASGVKVSTVATAGWGDDDIEFDVDPSADTDGIKGITGVDEIYLATIYM
;
A
#
# COMPACT_ATOMS: atom_id res chain seq x y z
N MET A 1 -23.35 8.30 67.74
CA MET A 1 -23.01 9.73 67.88
C MET A 1 -21.49 9.85 67.92
N LYS A 2 -20.90 10.71 67.07
CA LYS A 2 -19.68 11.55 67.25
C LYS A 2 -18.50 10.89 68.02
N LYS A 3 -17.24 10.81 67.53
CA LYS A 3 -16.36 11.86 66.94
C LYS A 3 -14.91 11.31 67.14
N LEU A 4 -13.95 11.35 66.22
CA LEU A 4 -12.88 12.35 65.98
C LEU A 4 -11.73 11.55 65.29
N ALA A 5 -11.26 11.85 64.09
CA ALA A 5 -10.42 12.96 63.65
C ALA A 5 -8.91 12.83 64.01
N SER A 6 -8.12 12.97 62.94
CA SER A 6 -6.76 13.54 62.84
C SER A 6 -5.52 12.64 62.94
N ALA A 7 -5.02 12.32 61.75
CA ALA A 7 -3.74 12.74 61.17
C ALA A 7 -2.42 12.41 61.89
N LEU A 8 -1.55 11.70 61.16
CA LEU A 8 -0.10 11.84 61.25
C LEU A 8 0.51 11.78 59.83
N LEU A 9 1.14 12.88 59.42
CA LEU A 9 2.09 12.94 58.31
C LEU A 9 3.37 12.20 58.72
N SER A 10 4.01 11.51 57.76
CA SER A 10 5.47 11.51 57.58
C SER A 10 5.83 10.92 56.22
N ALA A 11 6.77 11.61 55.58
CA ALA A 11 7.23 11.43 54.22
C ALA A 11 8.32 10.36 54.07
N VAL A 12 8.79 10.24 52.82
CA VAL A 12 10.10 9.76 52.36
C VAL A 12 10.10 8.29 51.88
N LEU A 13 10.32 8.08 50.57
CA LEU A 13 11.63 7.73 50.00
C LEU A 13 11.61 7.75 48.47
N LEU A 14 12.68 8.31 47.91
CA LEU A 14 13.05 8.24 46.50
C LEU A 14 13.39 6.81 46.07
N GLY A 15 13.02 6.48 44.83
CA GLY A 15 13.49 5.31 44.08
C GLY A 15 12.69 5.27 42.79
N GLY A 16 13.16 5.75 41.64
CA GLY A 16 14.46 5.43 41.08
C GLY A 16 14.35 4.10 40.34
N MET A 17 13.57 4.04 39.26
CA MET A 17 13.68 2.98 38.27
C MET A 17 13.55 3.59 36.89
N SER A 18 14.72 3.75 36.27
CA SER A 18 14.93 3.96 34.86
C SER A 18 14.07 2.98 34.06
N VAL A 19 13.11 3.48 33.29
CA VAL A 19 12.57 2.70 32.17
C VAL A 19 13.48 3.00 30.99
N ALA A 20 14.21 1.96 30.61
CA ALA A 20 15.14 1.93 29.50
C ALA A 20 14.54 2.58 28.25
N ALA A 21 15.36 3.39 27.59
CA ALA A 21 15.11 3.89 26.26
C ALA A 21 14.77 2.70 25.35
N ALA A 22 13.52 2.63 24.89
CA ALA A 22 13.15 1.77 23.78
C ALA A 22 13.96 2.22 22.56
N PRO A 23 14.60 1.29 21.82
CA PRO A 23 15.27 1.66 20.59
C PRO A 23 14.25 2.19 19.60
N ALA A 24 14.64 3.26 18.93
CA ALA A 24 13.92 3.91 17.86
C ALA A 24 13.40 2.88 16.84
N ALA A 25 12.09 2.70 16.77
CA ALA A 25 11.46 2.33 15.53
C ALA A 25 11.39 3.62 14.69
N SER A 26 12.51 3.94 14.03
CA SER A 26 12.44 4.77 12.83
C SER A 26 11.52 4.01 11.87
N ALA A 27 10.25 4.40 11.83
CA ALA A 27 9.39 4.08 10.72
C ALA A 27 10.09 4.67 9.50
N VAL A 28 10.80 3.82 8.77
CA VAL A 28 11.15 4.09 7.38
C VAL A 28 9.80 4.15 6.69
N THR A 29 9.27 5.36 6.53
CA THR A 29 8.24 5.63 5.54
C THR A 29 8.86 5.27 4.20
N ALA A 30 8.54 4.07 3.70
CA ALA A 30 8.74 3.78 2.30
C ALA A 30 8.03 4.88 1.50
N PRO A 31 8.70 5.54 0.55
CA PRO A 31 8.01 6.40 -0.40
C PRO A 31 6.99 5.54 -1.16
N GLY A 32 5.71 5.88 -1.07
CA GLY A 32 4.72 5.42 -2.05
C GLY A 32 3.56 4.56 -1.56
N ALA A 33 2.95 4.83 -0.40
CA ALA A 33 1.62 4.31 -0.12
C ALA A 33 0.62 5.48 -0.06
N THR A 34 -0.06 5.77 -1.18
CA THR A 34 -1.30 6.54 -1.15
C THR A 34 -2.20 6.16 -2.32
N ALA A 35 -3.15 5.26 -2.08
CA ALA A 35 -4.44 5.37 -2.73
C ALA A 35 -5.54 4.78 -1.84
N SER A 36 -6.25 5.60 -1.08
CA SER A 36 -7.66 5.33 -0.78
C SER A 36 -8.44 6.43 -1.48
N ALA A 37 -9.05 6.09 -2.61
CA ALA A 37 -10.04 6.93 -3.24
C ALA A 37 -11.26 6.07 -3.56
N ALA A 38 -12.40 6.53 -3.04
CA ALA A 38 -13.73 6.29 -3.59
C ALA A 38 -13.76 6.62 -5.11
N PRO A 39 -14.86 6.38 -5.85
CA PRO A 39 -14.90 6.57 -7.30
C PRO A 39 -14.20 7.85 -7.80
N GLY A 40 -13.37 7.70 -8.82
CA GLY A 40 -12.44 8.70 -9.31
C GLY A 40 -11.20 8.07 -9.95
N CYS A 41 -10.29 8.92 -10.41
CA CYS A 41 -9.02 8.49 -10.99
C CYS A 41 -7.84 8.92 -10.10
N VAL A 42 -6.89 8.02 -9.91
CA VAL A 42 -5.59 8.29 -9.28
C VAL A 42 -4.48 7.98 -10.28
N THR A 43 -3.46 8.82 -10.33
CA THR A 43 -2.26 8.60 -11.14
C THR A 43 -1.05 8.56 -10.23
N GLU A 44 -0.21 7.55 -10.40
CA GLU A 44 1.05 7.40 -9.69
C GLU A 44 2.20 7.17 -10.66
N THR A 45 3.36 7.73 -10.35
CA THR A 45 4.63 7.40 -10.98
C THR A 45 5.55 6.83 -9.91
N LYS A 46 6.10 5.64 -10.14
CA LYS A 46 6.99 4.96 -9.19
C LYS A 46 8.25 4.45 -9.87
N GLU A 47 9.28 4.27 -9.06
CA GLU A 47 10.55 3.68 -9.43
C GLU A 47 10.96 2.66 -8.36
N VAL A 48 11.52 1.55 -8.82
CA VAL A 48 12.15 0.48 -8.04
C VAL A 48 13.52 0.16 -8.64
N SER A 49 14.32 -0.64 -7.94
CA SER A 49 15.73 -0.91 -8.29
C SER A 49 16.01 -1.37 -9.73
N LYS A 50 14.99 -1.90 -10.42
CA LYS A 50 15.08 -2.48 -11.76
C LYS A 50 13.97 -2.04 -12.70
N GLY A 51 13.22 -1.00 -12.36
CA GLY A 51 12.16 -0.52 -13.24
C GLY A 51 11.45 0.70 -12.73
N TYR A 52 10.65 1.30 -13.60
CA TYR A 52 9.86 2.48 -13.30
C TYR A 52 8.62 2.48 -14.20
N GLY A 53 7.65 3.32 -13.88
CA GLY A 53 6.50 3.51 -14.75
C GLY A 53 5.52 4.52 -14.20
N THR A 54 4.52 4.84 -15.02
CA THR A 54 3.35 5.61 -14.61
C THR A 54 2.09 4.78 -14.80
N ILE A 55 1.18 4.85 -13.84
CA ILE A 55 -0.11 4.18 -13.89
C ILE A 55 -1.22 5.15 -13.52
N THR A 56 -2.31 5.14 -14.29
CA THR A 56 -3.58 5.75 -13.93
C THR A 56 -4.61 4.66 -13.68
N VAL A 57 -5.28 4.74 -12.53
CA VAL A 57 -6.35 3.83 -12.13
C VAL A 57 -7.62 4.63 -11.93
N CYS A 58 -8.66 4.30 -12.68
CA CYS A 58 -9.97 4.93 -12.59
C CYS A 58 -11.00 3.91 -12.11
N VAL A 59 -11.79 4.29 -11.10
CA VAL A 59 -12.97 3.55 -10.63
C VAL A 59 -14.20 4.44 -10.84
N ASN A 60 -15.19 3.95 -11.59
CA ASN A 60 -16.41 4.68 -11.87
C ASN A 60 -17.48 4.40 -10.80
N GLU A 61 -18.50 5.26 -10.73
CA GLU A 61 -19.61 5.11 -9.79
C GLU A 61 -20.44 3.82 -10.00
N ASP A 62 -20.41 3.27 -11.22
CA ASP A 62 -21.07 2.01 -11.56
C ASP A 62 -20.25 0.75 -11.18
N GLY A 63 -19.08 0.94 -10.56
CA GLY A 63 -18.17 -0.12 -10.14
C GLY A 63 -17.31 -0.69 -11.26
N SER A 64 -17.39 -0.16 -12.49
CA SER A 64 -16.40 -0.44 -13.53
C SER A 64 -15.07 0.24 -13.20
N ALA A 65 -13.96 -0.39 -13.60
CA ALA A 65 -12.63 0.14 -13.34
C ALA A 65 -11.71 -0.08 -14.55
N ARG A 66 -10.68 0.77 -14.67
CA ARG A 66 -9.64 0.64 -15.68
C ARG A 66 -8.30 1.05 -15.10
N ALA A 67 -7.26 0.28 -15.40
CA ALA A 67 -5.88 0.58 -15.04
C ALA A 67 -5.04 0.62 -16.32
N TYR A 68 -4.39 1.74 -16.58
CA TYR A 68 -3.60 1.93 -17.80
C TYR A 68 -2.35 2.76 -17.54
N GLY A 69 -1.36 2.63 -18.40
CA GLY A 69 -0.12 3.36 -18.28
C GLY A 69 1.05 2.67 -18.96
N ASP A 70 2.24 2.93 -18.42
CA ASP A 70 3.51 2.41 -18.91
C ASP A 70 4.29 1.69 -17.81
N LEU A 71 5.10 0.73 -18.22
CA LEU A 71 6.02 0.03 -17.34
C LEU A 71 7.32 -0.30 -18.07
N HIS A 72 8.43 0.05 -17.43
CA HIS A 72 9.77 -0.10 -17.96
C HIS A 72 10.60 -0.97 -17.00
N CYS A 73 11.23 -2.01 -17.52
CA CYS A 73 12.19 -2.88 -16.85
C CYS A 73 13.60 -2.58 -17.37
N THR A 74 14.53 -2.32 -16.45
CA THR A 74 15.94 -2.01 -16.79
C THR A 74 16.88 -3.19 -16.52
N ALA A 75 16.34 -4.35 -16.13
CA ALA A 75 17.10 -5.52 -15.78
C ALA A 75 17.28 -6.47 -16.98
N PHE A 76 18.47 -7.07 -17.05
CA PHE A 76 18.72 -8.22 -17.92
C PHE A 76 18.62 -9.52 -17.12
N GLY A 77 18.00 -10.54 -17.70
CA GLY A 77 17.94 -11.89 -17.13
C GLY A 77 16.64 -12.20 -16.38
N ALA A 78 16.73 -12.98 -15.30
CA ALA A 78 15.58 -13.52 -14.56
C ALA A 78 14.99 -12.50 -13.56
N VAL A 79 14.60 -11.33 -14.06
CA VAL A 79 14.00 -10.24 -13.28
C VAL A 79 12.72 -9.78 -13.94
N LEU A 80 11.69 -9.57 -13.13
CA LEU A 80 10.42 -8.97 -13.56
C LEU A 80 10.16 -7.69 -12.77
N VAL A 81 9.52 -6.74 -13.43
CA VAL A 81 8.93 -5.56 -12.79
C VAL A 81 7.43 -5.62 -13.02
N MET A 82 6.63 -5.34 -11.99
CA MET A 82 5.18 -5.56 -12.04
C MET A 82 4.41 -4.41 -11.40
N TRP A 83 3.35 -3.97 -12.05
CA TRP A 83 2.32 -3.18 -11.40
C TRP A 83 1.28 -4.11 -10.81
N GLU A 84 0.99 -3.96 -9.51
CA GLU A 84 -0.18 -4.57 -8.90
C GLU A 84 -1.05 -3.52 -8.19
N ILE A 85 -2.34 -3.84 -8.13
CA ILE A 85 -3.36 -2.99 -7.51
C ILE A 85 -4.12 -3.83 -6.50
N GLY A 86 -4.21 -3.31 -5.26
CA GLY A 86 -5.19 -3.70 -4.28
C GLY A 86 -6.50 -2.96 -4.56
N TRP A 87 -7.54 -3.70 -4.94
CA TRP A 87 -8.87 -3.18 -5.21
C TRP A 87 -9.74 -3.32 -3.97
N GLU A 88 -10.30 -2.21 -3.50
CA GLU A 88 -11.38 -2.26 -2.53
C GLU A 88 -12.63 -2.83 -3.22
N THR A 89 -13.25 -3.85 -2.62
CA THR A 89 -14.52 -4.39 -3.09
C THR A 89 -15.54 -4.46 -1.95
N ALA A 90 -16.81 -4.62 -2.30
CA ALA A 90 -17.87 -4.88 -1.32
C ALA A 90 -17.63 -6.13 -0.44
N SER A 91 -16.70 -7.01 -0.82
CA SER A 91 -16.36 -8.24 -0.11
C SER A 91 -14.97 -8.21 0.58
N GLY A 92 -14.29 -7.06 0.55
CA GLY A 92 -12.91 -6.89 1.04
C GLY A 92 -11.92 -6.64 -0.09
N VAL A 93 -10.63 -6.59 0.24
CA VAL A 93 -9.56 -6.27 -0.72
C VAL A 93 -9.24 -7.47 -1.62
N LYS A 94 -9.06 -7.22 -2.91
CA LYS A 94 -8.58 -8.18 -3.92
C LYS A 94 -7.37 -7.60 -4.65
N VAL A 95 -6.34 -8.40 -4.87
CA VAL A 95 -5.12 -7.95 -5.55
C VAL A 95 -5.06 -8.54 -6.95
N SER A 96 -4.63 -7.74 -7.93
CA SER A 96 -4.31 -8.21 -9.27
C SER A 96 -3.05 -7.54 -9.81
N THR A 97 -2.21 -8.32 -10.48
CA THR A 97 -1.19 -7.78 -11.38
C THR A 97 -1.85 -7.22 -12.64
N VAL A 98 -1.52 -5.99 -13.03
CA VAL A 98 -2.06 -5.34 -14.23
C VAL A 98 -1.03 -5.14 -15.34
N ALA A 99 0.26 -5.22 -15.02
CA ALA A 99 1.33 -5.15 -16.01
C ALA A 99 2.56 -5.92 -15.51
N THR A 100 3.33 -6.52 -16.42
CA THR A 100 4.58 -7.22 -16.11
C THR A 100 5.58 -6.99 -17.23
N ALA A 101 6.72 -6.38 -16.92
CA ALA A 101 7.83 -6.13 -17.84
C ALA A 101 9.07 -6.96 -17.45
N GLY A 102 9.86 -7.33 -18.45
CA GLY A 102 11.05 -8.18 -18.33
C GLY A 102 11.05 -9.33 -19.34
N TRP A 103 12.10 -10.17 -19.29
CA TRP A 103 12.25 -11.36 -20.17
C TRP A 103 12.22 -11.11 -21.69
N GLY A 104 12.44 -9.87 -22.12
CA GLY A 104 12.46 -9.50 -23.54
C GLY A 104 11.45 -8.42 -23.91
N ASP A 105 10.45 -8.18 -23.06
CA ASP A 105 9.53 -7.04 -23.16
C ASP A 105 9.86 -6.06 -22.04
N ASP A 106 10.88 -5.23 -22.29
CA ASP A 106 11.42 -4.32 -21.29
C ASP A 106 10.57 -3.05 -21.15
N ASP A 107 9.91 -2.61 -22.23
CA ASP A 107 9.04 -1.43 -22.23
C ASP A 107 7.63 -1.83 -22.69
N ILE A 108 6.63 -1.65 -21.83
CA ILE A 108 5.24 -2.00 -22.13
C ILE A 108 4.30 -0.83 -21.87
N GLU A 109 3.32 -0.67 -22.76
CA GLU A 109 2.10 0.11 -22.50
C GLU A 109 0.97 -0.89 -22.20
N PHE A 110 0.13 -0.58 -21.23
CA PHE A 110 -0.96 -1.46 -20.81
C PHE A 110 -2.26 -0.70 -20.59
N ASP A 111 -3.37 -1.42 -20.77
CA ASP A 111 -4.71 -0.93 -20.51
C ASP A 111 -5.64 -2.12 -20.16
N VAL A 112 -5.97 -2.25 -18.87
CA VAL A 112 -6.59 -3.44 -18.26
C VAL A 112 -7.89 -3.07 -17.55
N ASP A 113 -8.92 -3.90 -17.76
CA ASP A 113 -10.16 -3.89 -16.97
C ASP A 113 -10.05 -5.07 -15.99
N PRO A 114 -9.89 -4.82 -14.68
CA PRO A 114 -9.72 -5.88 -13.69
C PRO A 114 -10.97 -6.75 -13.53
N SER A 115 -12.11 -6.29 -14.04
CA SER A 115 -13.39 -6.99 -14.01
C SER A 115 -13.64 -7.83 -15.27
N ALA A 116 -12.77 -7.71 -16.28
CA ALA A 116 -12.82 -8.52 -17.49
C ALA A 116 -12.73 -10.01 -17.14
N ASP A 117 -13.38 -10.85 -17.94
CA ASP A 117 -13.49 -12.30 -17.77
C ASP A 117 -14.38 -12.79 -16.63
N THR A 118 -14.61 -14.11 -16.64
CA THR A 118 -15.47 -14.82 -15.69
C THR A 118 -14.97 -14.73 -14.25
N ASP A 119 -13.65 -14.69 -14.09
CA ASP A 119 -12.96 -14.64 -12.79
C ASP A 119 -12.47 -13.23 -12.44
N GLY A 120 -12.84 -12.22 -13.23
CA GLY A 120 -12.51 -10.82 -12.97
C GLY A 120 -13.04 -10.32 -11.63
N ILE A 121 -12.40 -9.30 -11.08
CA ILE A 121 -12.74 -8.71 -9.79
C ILE A 121 -14.12 -8.03 -9.90
N LYS A 122 -15.04 -8.40 -9.02
CA LYS A 122 -16.42 -7.89 -9.00
C LYS A 122 -16.66 -6.98 -7.81
N GLY A 123 -17.56 -6.01 -7.98
CA GLY A 123 -18.00 -5.11 -6.92
C GLY A 123 -16.90 -4.17 -6.43
N ILE A 124 -16.07 -3.67 -7.35
CA ILE A 124 -15.01 -2.70 -7.07
C ILE A 124 -15.64 -1.39 -6.61
N THR A 125 -15.14 -0.84 -5.51
CA THR A 125 -15.61 0.42 -4.92
C THR A 125 -14.52 1.48 -4.85
N GLY A 126 -13.27 1.09 -5.05
CA GLY A 126 -12.12 1.98 -4.96
C GLY A 126 -10.81 1.23 -5.15
N VAL A 127 -9.74 1.95 -4.86
CA VAL A 127 -8.36 1.44 -4.81
C VAL A 127 -7.90 1.53 -3.37
N ASP A 128 -7.29 0.46 -2.85
CA ASP A 128 -6.69 0.34 -1.51
C ASP A 128 -5.19 0.66 -1.55
N GLU A 129 -4.50 0.15 -2.57
CA GLU A 129 -3.09 0.42 -2.81
C GLU A 129 -2.73 0.18 -4.28
N ILE A 130 -1.75 0.93 -4.78
CA ILE A 130 -1.08 0.68 -6.05
C ILE A 130 0.38 0.46 -5.72
N TYR A 131 1.00 -0.60 -6.21
CA TYR A 131 2.41 -0.85 -5.91
C TYR A 131 3.20 -1.34 -7.14
N LEU A 132 4.46 -0.94 -7.17
CA LEU A 132 5.44 -1.35 -8.17
C LEU A 132 6.42 -2.35 -7.53
N ALA A 133 6.54 -3.54 -8.13
CA ALA A 133 7.37 -4.63 -7.63
C ALA A 133 8.64 -4.79 -8.46
N THR A 134 9.72 -5.30 -7.83
CA THR A 134 10.78 -6.03 -8.54
C THR A 134 10.82 -7.46 -8.02
N ILE A 135 10.75 -8.45 -8.92
CA ILE A 135 10.84 -9.88 -8.59
C ILE A 135 12.11 -10.46 -9.21
N TYR A 136 12.86 -11.20 -8.40
CA TYR A 136 14.03 -11.96 -8.82
C TYR A 136 13.68 -13.45 -8.84
N MET A 137 14.00 -14.16 -9.92
CA MET A 137 13.73 -15.60 -10.09
C MET A 137 15.01 -16.42 -10.17
#